data_AF-A0A2G3JDN7-F1
#
_entry.id   AF-A0A2G3JDN7-F1
#
_cell.length_a   1.000
_cell.length_b   1.000
_cell.length_c   1.000
_cell.angle_alpha   90.00
_cell.angle_beta   90.00
_cell.angle_gamma   90.00
#
_symmetry.space_group_name_H-M   'P 1'
#
loop_
_entity.id
_entity.type
_entity.pdbx_description
1 polymer ?
#
loop_
_entity_poly.entity_id
_entity_poly.type
_entity_poly.pdbx_seq_one_letter_code
_entity_poly.pdbx_strand_id
1 'polypeptide(L)'
;MKYIILIYLILSPLADAGWGRLFFSPEERAVARGEASAPQSVPATGLDALRLDGEISHNGKKIRWLNGALSTASVPAGLKVGQTLSRGVRRDVYQAAP
;
A
#
# COMPACT_ATOMS: atom_id res chain seq x y z
N MET A 1 -58.55 7.88 -18.76
CA MET A 1 -57.29 8.61 -18.48
C MET A 1 -56.56 8.19 -17.20
N LYS A 2 -57.11 7.30 -16.37
CA LYS A 2 -56.52 6.93 -15.05
C LYS A 2 -55.20 6.13 -15.14
N TYR A 3 -54.94 5.46 -16.25
CA TYR A 3 -53.76 4.58 -16.41
C TYR A 3 -52.62 5.20 -17.21
N ILE A 4 -52.75 6.45 -17.66
CA ILE A 4 -51.74 7.11 -18.50
C ILE A 4 -50.41 7.24 -17.73
N ILE A 5 -50.48 7.61 -16.45
CA ILE A 5 -49.30 7.70 -15.56
C ILE A 5 -48.63 6.34 -15.38
N LEU A 6 -49.41 5.26 -15.29
CA LEU A 6 -48.88 3.91 -15.14
C LEU A 6 -48.11 3.46 -16.40
N ILE A 7 -48.62 3.80 -17.58
CA ILE A 7 -47.97 3.49 -18.86
C ILE A 7 -46.66 4.25 -19.00
N TYR A 8 -46.60 5.53 -18.61
CA TYR A 8 -45.36 6.32 -18.63
C TYR A 8 -44.30 5.77 -17.66
N LEU A 9 -44.72 5.26 -16.50
CA LEU A 9 -43.79 4.64 -15.54
C LEU A 9 -43.18 3.35 -16.08
N ILE A 10 -43.96 2.52 -16.77
CA ILE A 10 -43.48 1.25 -17.35
C ILE A 10 -42.55 1.50 -18.55
N LEU A 11 -42.79 2.58 -19.32
CA LEU A 11 -41.94 2.96 -20.45
C LEU A 11 -40.67 3.74 -20.08
N SER A 12 -40.44 3.99 -18.78
CA SER A 12 -39.23 4.69 -18.36
C SER A 12 -38.02 3.78 -18.55
N PRO A 13 -37.00 4.15 -19.34
CA PRO A 13 -35.77 3.38 -19.40
C PRO A 13 -35.17 3.40 -17.98
N LEU A 14 -34.98 2.22 -17.40
CA LEU A 14 -34.07 2.09 -16.26
C LEU A 14 -32.68 2.46 -16.80
N ALA A 15 -32.35 3.74 -16.69
CA ALA A 15 -30.96 4.15 -16.74
C ALA A 15 -30.29 3.35 -15.63
N ASP A 16 -29.46 2.38 -16.01
CA ASP A 16 -28.50 1.77 -15.11
C ASP A 16 -27.64 2.93 -14.62
N ALA A 17 -28.04 3.51 -13.50
CA ALA A 17 -27.23 4.46 -12.77
C ALA A 17 -26.06 3.60 -12.31
N GLY A 18 -25.02 3.54 -13.15
CA GLY A 18 -23.78 2.85 -12.85
C GLY A 18 -23.15 3.57 -11.68
N TRP A 19 -23.61 3.24 -10.47
CA TRP A 19 -22.92 3.52 -9.23
C TRP A 19 -21.55 2.90 -9.45
N GLY A 20 -20.58 3.76 -9.79
CA GLY A 20 -19.27 3.32 -10.28
C GLY A 20 -18.74 2.17 -9.43
N ARG A 21 -18.09 1.20 -10.07
CA ARG A 21 -17.63 -0.02 -9.41
C ARG A 21 -16.82 0.32 -8.16
N LEU A 22 -17.35 0.01 -6.98
CA LEU A 22 -16.71 0.31 -5.70
C LEU A 22 -15.52 -0.62 -5.41
N PHE A 23 -15.54 -1.81 -5.99
CA PHE A 23 -14.55 -2.86 -5.75
C PHE A 23 -13.76 -3.17 -7.02
N PHE A 24 -12.52 -2.71 -7.05
CA PHE A 24 -11.56 -2.99 -8.10
C PHE A 24 -10.78 -4.27 -7.76
N SER A 25 -10.43 -5.05 -8.79
CA SER A 25 -9.53 -6.18 -8.64
C SER A 25 -8.15 -5.71 -8.13
N PRO A 26 -7.34 -6.59 -7.53
CA PRO A 26 -5.97 -6.24 -7.14
C PRO A 26 -5.15 -5.65 -8.31
N GLU A 27 -5.33 -6.19 -9.52
CA GLU A 27 -4.63 -5.75 -10.74
C GLU A 27 -5.08 -4.34 -11.18
N GLU A 28 -6.39 -4.08 -11.18
CA GLU A 28 -6.95 -2.76 -11.52
C GLU A 28 -6.47 -1.68 -10.53
N ARG A 29 -6.34 -2.03 -9.25
CA ARG A 29 -5.79 -1.11 -8.23
C ARG A 29 -4.31 -0.81 -8.45
N ALA A 30 -3.51 -1.80 -8.86
CA ALA A 30 -2.09 -1.60 -9.15
C ALA A 30 -1.88 -0.65 -10.34
N VAL A 31 -2.70 -0.79 -11.39
CA VAL A 31 -2.67 0.12 -12.55
C VAL A 31 -3.05 1.55 -12.16
N ALA A 32 -4.11 1.73 -11.37
CA ALA A 32 -4.55 3.06 -10.92
C ALA A 32 -3.52 3.77 -10.02
N ARG A 33 -2.69 3.02 -9.30
CA ARG A 33 -1.58 3.54 -8.49
C ARG A 33 -0.33 3.85 -9.29
N GLY A 34 -0.31 3.55 -10.60
CA GLY A 34 0.88 3.65 -11.44
C GLY A 34 1.92 2.56 -11.15
N GLU A 35 1.54 1.49 -10.43
CA GLU A 35 2.42 0.38 -10.05
C GLU A 35 2.60 -0.64 -11.20
N ALA A 36 1.83 -0.52 -12.28
CA ALA A 36 1.88 -1.43 -13.43
C ALA A 36 3.26 -1.52 -14.12
N SER A 37 4.13 -0.55 -13.89
CA SER A 37 5.50 -0.52 -14.45
C SER A 37 6.60 -0.74 -13.42
N ALA A 38 6.25 -0.95 -12.15
CA ALA A 38 7.24 -1.14 -11.10
C ALA A 38 7.26 -2.63 -10.70
N PRO A 39 8.23 -3.43 -11.17
CA PRO A 39 8.64 -4.57 -10.36
C PRO A 39 9.09 -4.00 -9.01
N GLN A 40 8.26 -4.15 -7.97
CA GLN A 40 8.67 -3.90 -6.59
C GLN A 40 9.63 -5.01 -6.10
N SER A 41 10.64 -5.34 -6.90
CA SER A 41 11.93 -5.69 -6.35
C SER A 41 12.67 -4.37 -6.19
N VAL A 42 12.47 -3.70 -5.06
CA VAL A 42 13.38 -2.63 -4.64
C VAL A 42 14.77 -3.27 -4.67
N PRO A 43 15.68 -2.83 -5.55
CA PRO A 43 17.03 -3.38 -5.54
C PRO A 43 17.61 -3.04 -4.17
N ALA A 44 18.27 -4.02 -3.54
CA ALA A 44 19.08 -3.84 -2.34
C ALA A 44 20.18 -2.81 -2.65
N THR A 45 19.80 -1.54 -2.66
CA THR A 45 20.65 -0.44 -3.11
C THR A 45 21.33 0.09 -1.86
N GLY A 46 22.58 -0.37 -1.70
CA GLY A 46 23.49 0.07 -0.66
C GLY A 46 23.59 -0.93 0.48
N LEU A 47 24.68 -1.69 0.50
CA LEU A 47 25.15 -2.48 1.65
C LEU A 47 25.27 -1.66 2.95
N ASP A 48 25.19 -0.32 2.86
CA ASP A 48 25.27 0.62 3.98
C ASP A 48 23.91 1.16 4.47
N ALA A 49 22.79 0.72 3.88
CA ALA A 49 21.45 1.19 4.21
C ALA A 49 20.59 0.10 4.87
N LEU A 50 20.19 0.33 6.12
CA LEU A 50 19.32 -0.54 6.90
C LEU A 50 17.97 0.14 7.13
N ARG A 51 16.91 -0.42 6.56
CA ARG A 51 15.54 0.02 6.79
C ARG A 51 14.78 -0.96 7.67
N LEU A 52 14.11 -0.46 8.70
CA LEU A 52 13.22 -1.26 9.54
C LEU A 52 11.80 -1.18 8.99
N ASP A 53 11.34 -2.23 8.30
CA ASP A 53 10.03 -2.26 7.67
C ASP A 53 8.92 -2.72 8.62
N GLY A 54 9.26 -3.50 9.64
CA GLY A 54 8.30 -3.98 10.63
C GLY A 54 8.94 -4.55 11.88
N GLU A 55 8.25 -4.44 13.00
CA GLU A 55 8.57 -5.10 14.26
C GLU A 55 7.28 -5.65 14.87
N ILE A 56 7.27 -6.94 15.22
CA ILE A 56 6.23 -7.58 16.01
C ILE A 56 6.87 -8.16 17.27
N SER A 57 6.22 -7.96 18.41
CA SER A 57 6.60 -8.60 19.67
C SER A 57 5.60 -9.71 20.00
N HIS A 58 6.09 -10.94 20.15
CA HIS A 58 5.27 -12.10 20.51
C HIS A 58 6.00 -12.94 21.55
N ASN A 59 5.35 -13.16 22.70
CA ASN A 59 5.90 -13.92 23.83
C ASN A 59 7.32 -13.49 24.24
N GLY A 60 7.57 -12.17 24.28
CA GLY A 60 8.88 -11.60 24.62
C GLY A 60 9.94 -11.71 23.52
N LYS A 61 9.64 -12.37 22.39
CA LYS A 61 10.50 -12.43 21.21
C LYS A 61 10.10 -11.36 20.21
N LYS A 62 11.10 -10.64 19.67
CA LYS A 62 10.89 -9.66 18.62
C LYS A 62 11.18 -10.29 17.26
N ILE A 63 10.21 -10.20 16.37
CA ILE A 63 10.31 -10.58 14.96
C ILE A 63 10.38 -9.29 14.16
N ARG A 64 11.38 -9.17 13.29
CA ARG A 64 11.68 -7.92 12.59
C ARG A 64 11.85 -8.15 11.10
N TRP A 65 11.46 -7.15 10.32
CA TRP A 65 11.71 -7.10 8.89
C TRP A 65 12.69 -5.97 8.60
N LEU A 66 13.86 -6.33 8.06
CA LEU A 66 14.91 -5.40 7.65
C LEU A 66 15.06 -5.48 6.15
N ASN A 67 14.96 -4.35 5.45
CA ASN A 67 15.00 -4.27 3.98
C ASN A 67 14.07 -5.30 3.30
N GLY A 68 12.85 -5.46 3.83
CA GLY A 68 11.84 -6.40 3.34
C GLY A 68 12.05 -7.86 3.74
N ALA A 69 13.18 -8.22 4.35
CA ALA A 69 13.50 -9.59 4.75
C ALA A 69 13.33 -9.81 6.26
N LEU A 70 12.83 -10.99 6.63
CA LEU A 70 12.80 -11.40 8.03
C LEU A 70 14.23 -11.47 8.58
N SER A 71 14.50 -10.78 9.68
CA SER A 71 15.83 -10.73 10.28
C SER A 71 15.77 -10.92 11.78
N THR A 72 16.73 -11.71 12.29
CA THR A 72 17.01 -11.88 13.72
C THR A 72 18.10 -10.94 14.21
N ALA A 73 18.64 -10.09 13.33
CA ALA A 73 19.72 -9.17 13.67
C ALA A 73 19.28 -8.11 14.69
N SER A 74 20.23 -7.68 15.52
CA SER A 74 20.02 -6.56 16.43
C SER A 74 19.87 -5.27 15.63
N VAL A 75 18.82 -4.50 15.93
CA VAL A 75 18.55 -3.22 15.29
C VAL A 75 19.27 -2.10 16.06
N PRO A 76 19.91 -1.15 15.37
CA PRO A 76 20.53 0.02 16.00
C PRO A 76 19.55 0.76 16.93
N ALA A 77 20.04 1.14 18.11
CA ALA A 77 19.22 1.75 19.14
C ALA A 77 18.53 3.02 18.64
N GLY A 78 17.19 3.07 18.77
CA GLY A 78 16.38 4.22 18.39
C GLY A 78 15.97 4.30 16.91
N LEU A 79 16.25 3.26 16.11
CA LEU A 79 15.65 3.13 14.78
C LEU A 79 14.18 2.70 14.91
N LYS A 80 13.26 3.48 14.32
CA LYS A 80 11.81 3.20 14.34
C LYS A 80 11.35 2.51 13.06
N VAL A 81 10.20 1.86 13.13
CA VAL A 81 9.56 1.26 11.95
C VAL A 81 9.27 2.35 10.92
N GLY A 82 9.60 2.08 9.66
CA GLY A 82 9.58 3.03 8.55
C GLY A 82 10.86 3.84 8.38
N GLN A 83 11.78 3.83 9.34
CA GLN A 83 13.02 4.60 9.21
C GLN A 83 14.10 3.82 8.46
N THR A 84 14.92 4.57 7.72
CA THR A 84 16.13 4.08 7.07
C THR A 84 17.35 4.69 7.75
N LEU A 85 18.27 3.85 8.18
CA LEU A 85 19.61 4.22 8.61
C LEU A 85 20.57 4.05 7.43
N SER A 86 21.16 5.14 6.95
CA SER A 86 22.16 5.11 5.88
C SER A 86 23.36 5.94 6.30
N ARG A 87 24.56 5.33 6.33
CA ARG A 87 25.82 6.02 6.73
C ARG A 87 25.71 6.76 8.08
N GLY A 88 24.99 6.18 9.05
CA GLY A 88 24.75 6.77 10.37
C GLY A 88 23.65 7.83 10.44
N VAL A 89 23.10 8.26 9.30
CA VAL A 89 21.99 9.22 9.24
C VAL A 89 20.66 8.48 9.23
N ARG A 90 19.74 8.89 10.11
CA ARG A 90 18.36 8.39 10.15
C ARG A 90 17.48 9.24 9.26
N ARG A 91 16.66 8.60 8.42
CA ARG A 91 15.69 9.25 7.55
C ARG A 91 14.33 8.60 7.70
N ASP A 92 13.29 9.43 7.66
CA ASP A 92 11.90 8.98 7.64
C ASP A 92 11.44 8.70 6.21
N VAL A 93 10.37 7.89 6.07
CA VAL A 93 9.78 7.50 4.77
C VAL A 93 9.48 8.69 3.86
N TYR A 94 9.11 9.83 4.44
CA TYR A 94 8.67 11.01 3.70
C TYR A 94 9.78 11.99 3.35
N GLN A 95 11.03 11.72 3.75
CA GLN A 95 12.16 12.55 3.35
C GLN A 95 12.64 12.06 1.99
N ALA A 96 12.53 12.93 0.97
CA ALA A 96 13.08 12.66 -0.34
C ALA A 96 14.59 12.36 -0.22
N ALA A 97 15.05 11.33 -0.94
CA ALA A 97 16.48 11.15 -1.14
C ALA A 97 17.04 12.39 -1.87
N PRO A 98 18.24 12.87 -1.51
CA PRO A 98 18.89 13.95 -2.23
C PRO A 98 19.19 13.58 -3.68
#